data_AF-A0A852VP27-F1
#
_entry.id   AF-A0A852VP27-F1
#
_cell.length_a   1.000
_cell.length_b   1.000
_cell.length_c   1.000
_cell.angle_alpha   90.00
_cell.angle_beta   90.00
_cell.angle_gamma   90.00
#
_symmetry.space_group_name_H-M   'P 1'
#
loop_
_entity.id
_entity.type
_entity.pdbx_description
1 polymer ?
#
loop_
_entity_poly.entity_id
_entity_poly.type
_entity_poly.pdbx_seq_one_letter_code
_entity_poly.pdbx_strand_id
1 'polypeptide(L)'
;MTSRKVDVRELIAWGLDEYSYRDDVTGFNSRELTARIAKAGAKLAEHARYTSISALLERETRDIQPLLATVTQREDLQAEYRGLNWMLGVVDLRLLLAFQRRLIFNPSRQALCMPAQNDWHGLISLTVGSQRSTEHVLVHNDSDTDRLDISLHSNNPDLQLRFTPKTSGFGALPLSLYGGTPFFEVAELRGRWFLRDGYHRAYHLLRAGVDRTPAVVIHTRSIEELGATAPWFFGEEQIFSDRPPRVTDFLDDDLILHYERTALRKLIRIRVEESLQPFDEVQEQEERL
;
A
#
# COMPACT_ATOMS: atom_id res chain seq x y z
N MET A 1 4.73 -24.29 18.36
CA MET A 1 3.59 -23.59 17.74
C MET A 1 3.85 -23.51 16.26
N THR A 2 2.95 -24.00 15.41
CA THR A 2 3.10 -23.89 13.94
C THR A 2 2.94 -22.43 13.53
N SER A 3 3.92 -21.89 12.80
CA SER A 3 3.83 -20.51 12.31
C SER A 3 2.69 -20.39 11.31
N ARG A 4 1.79 -19.42 11.50
CA ARG A 4 0.67 -19.15 10.59
C ARG A 4 1.22 -18.84 9.19
N LYS A 5 0.63 -19.45 8.16
CA LYS A 5 0.98 -19.21 6.75
C LYS A 5 0.03 -18.19 6.11
N VAL A 6 0.51 -17.53 5.07
CA VAL A 6 -0.23 -16.61 4.20
C VAL A 6 0.07 -16.96 2.74
N ASP A 7 -0.92 -16.78 1.88
CA ASP A 7 -0.79 -17.00 0.45
C ASP A 7 -0.27 -15.73 -0.22
N VAL A 8 0.61 -15.87 -1.19
CA VAL A 8 1.19 -14.76 -1.95
C VAL A 8 0.91 -14.97 -3.43
N ARG A 9 0.44 -13.90 -4.07
CA ARG A 9 0.33 -13.77 -5.52
C ARG A 9 1.32 -12.71 -5.97
N GLU A 10 2.39 -13.11 -6.64
CA GLU A 10 3.43 -12.21 -7.16
C GLU A 10 3.37 -12.13 -8.68
N LEU A 11 3.30 -10.93 -9.25
CA LEU A 11 3.40 -10.74 -10.70
C LEU A 11 4.84 -10.97 -11.16
N ILE A 12 5.05 -11.90 -12.09
CA ILE A 12 6.39 -12.36 -12.48
C ILE A 12 6.79 -12.03 -13.92
N ALA A 13 5.85 -11.56 -14.74
CA ALA A 13 6.12 -11.26 -16.16
C ALA A 13 7.10 -10.09 -16.36
N TRP A 14 7.29 -9.25 -15.34
CA TRP A 14 8.23 -8.12 -15.31
C TRP A 14 9.53 -8.44 -14.56
N GLY A 15 9.82 -9.73 -14.34
CA GLY A 15 10.96 -10.18 -13.58
C GLY A 15 10.76 -10.12 -12.07
N LEU A 16 11.68 -10.76 -11.34
CA LEU A 16 11.66 -10.86 -9.89
C LEU A 16 12.63 -9.86 -9.25
N ASP A 17 12.24 -9.34 -8.10
CA ASP A 17 13.09 -8.62 -7.15
C ASP A 17 13.72 -9.62 -6.17
N GLU A 18 14.73 -9.14 -5.45
CA GLU A 18 15.35 -9.85 -4.33
C GLU A 18 14.36 -9.91 -3.16
N TYR A 19 13.76 -11.07 -2.95
CA TYR A 19 12.76 -11.27 -1.90
C TYR A 19 13.07 -12.53 -1.10
N SER A 20 13.69 -12.33 0.08
CA SER A 20 14.18 -13.40 0.95
C SER A 20 13.09 -14.36 1.44
N TYR A 21 11.82 -13.95 1.42
CA TYR A 21 10.71 -14.78 1.86
C TYR A 21 10.10 -15.64 0.73
N ARG A 22 10.75 -15.73 -0.44
CA ARG A 22 10.33 -16.60 -1.56
C ARG A 22 10.87 -18.03 -1.44
N ASP A 23 12.00 -18.24 -0.77
CA ASP A 23 12.85 -19.41 -1.06
C ASP A 23 12.72 -20.58 -0.07
N ASP A 24 12.24 -20.39 1.16
CA ASP A 24 12.31 -21.47 2.17
C ASP A 24 11.14 -22.48 2.14
N VAL A 25 10.07 -22.23 1.39
CA VAL A 25 8.81 -23.03 1.50
C VAL A 25 8.23 -23.44 0.15
N THR A 26 8.60 -22.77 -0.93
CA THR A 26 7.87 -22.88 -2.20
C THR A 26 8.26 -24.11 -3.01
N GLY A 27 9.42 -24.71 -2.72
CA GLY A 27 9.89 -25.92 -3.38
C GLY A 27 10.22 -25.76 -4.86
N PHE A 28 10.21 -24.53 -5.39
CA PHE A 28 10.54 -24.29 -6.79
C PHE A 28 12.04 -24.48 -6.99
N ASN A 29 12.41 -25.44 -7.83
CA ASN A 29 13.77 -25.49 -8.34
C ASN A 29 14.01 -24.28 -9.27
N SER A 30 15.24 -23.77 -9.31
CA SER A 30 15.61 -22.57 -10.10
C SER A 30 15.22 -22.68 -11.58
N ARG A 31 15.27 -23.89 -12.15
CA ARG A 31 14.91 -24.15 -13.55
C ARG A 31 13.40 -23.98 -13.79
N GLU A 32 12.56 -24.49 -12.91
CA GLU A 32 11.10 -24.33 -12.99
C GLU A 32 10.71 -22.86 -12.85
N LEU A 33 11.31 -22.15 -11.88
CA LEU A 33 11.05 -20.73 -11.70
C LEU A 33 11.43 -19.92 -12.95
N THR A 34 12.60 -20.19 -13.53
CA THR A 34 13.05 -19.57 -14.78
C THR A 34 12.08 -19.86 -15.92
N ALA A 35 11.61 -21.11 -16.06
CA ALA A 35 10.64 -21.49 -17.07
C ALA A 35 9.29 -20.78 -16.90
N ARG A 36 8.80 -20.62 -15.66
CA ARG A 36 7.58 -19.88 -15.34
C ARG A 36 7.70 -18.40 -15.69
N ILE A 37 8.82 -17.76 -15.34
CA ILE A 37 9.08 -16.36 -15.70
C ILE A 37 9.12 -16.19 -17.22
N ALA A 38 9.81 -17.09 -17.94
CA ALA A 38 9.86 -17.04 -19.40
C ALA A 38 8.48 -17.20 -20.04
N LYS A 39 7.65 -18.13 -19.52
CA LYS A 39 6.25 -18.31 -19.96
C LYS A 39 5.43 -17.04 -19.71
N ALA A 40 5.51 -16.45 -18.52
CA ALA A 40 4.80 -15.22 -18.17
C ALA A 40 5.24 -14.04 -19.04
N GLY A 41 6.53 -13.92 -19.34
CA GLY A 41 7.06 -12.90 -20.25
C GLY A 41 6.54 -13.08 -21.69
N ALA A 42 6.47 -14.32 -22.18
CA ALA A 42 5.87 -14.62 -23.48
C ALA A 42 4.38 -14.25 -23.51
N LYS A 43 3.64 -14.56 -22.44
CA LYS A 43 2.24 -14.19 -22.28
C LYS A 43 2.04 -12.66 -22.29
N LEU A 44 2.88 -11.94 -21.54
CA LEU A 44 2.88 -10.48 -21.53
C LEU A 44 3.15 -9.89 -22.91
N ALA A 45 3.98 -10.52 -23.75
CA ALA A 45 4.24 -10.04 -25.10
C ALA A 45 2.98 -10.03 -25.99
N GLU A 46 2.02 -10.92 -25.73
CA GLU A 46 0.71 -10.98 -26.39
C GLU A 46 -0.22 -9.82 -25.97
N HIS A 47 0.05 -9.18 -24.82
CA HIS A 47 -0.78 -8.07 -24.36
C HIS A 47 -0.68 -6.87 -25.30
N ALA A 48 -1.81 -6.19 -25.47
CA ALA A 48 -1.86 -4.90 -26.15
C ALA A 48 -0.97 -3.89 -25.43
N ARG A 49 -0.26 -3.07 -26.22
CA ARG A 49 0.50 -1.95 -25.69
C ARG A 49 -0.41 -0.99 -24.93
N TYR A 50 0.15 -0.34 -23.92
CA TYR A 50 -0.54 0.66 -23.14
C TYR A 50 -1.00 1.80 -24.03
N THR A 51 -2.27 2.17 -23.86
CA THR A 51 -2.86 3.36 -24.45
C THR A 51 -3.27 4.27 -23.31
N SER A 52 -2.89 5.54 -23.37
CA SER A 52 -3.31 6.52 -22.36
C SER A 52 -4.81 6.75 -22.50
N ILE A 53 -5.57 6.18 -21.57
CA ILE A 53 -7.02 6.29 -21.45
C ILE A 53 -7.29 6.68 -20.00
N SER A 54 -8.19 7.64 -19.80
CA SER A 54 -8.61 8.04 -18.45
C SER A 54 -9.26 6.85 -17.74
N ALA A 55 -8.79 6.53 -16.54
CA ALA A 55 -9.49 5.59 -15.66
C ALA A 55 -10.68 6.25 -14.95
N LEU A 56 -10.73 7.58 -14.87
CA LEU A 56 -11.84 8.33 -14.28
C LEU A 56 -13.06 8.33 -15.21
N LEU A 57 -14.19 7.88 -14.68
CA LEU A 57 -15.48 7.80 -15.36
C LEU A 57 -16.32 9.03 -14.99
N GLU A 58 -16.27 10.06 -15.84
CA GLU A 58 -16.92 11.35 -15.56
C GLU A 58 -18.44 11.23 -15.41
N ARG A 59 -19.08 10.37 -16.23
CA ARG A 59 -20.52 10.16 -16.19
C ARG A 59 -20.94 9.53 -14.87
N GLU A 60 -20.38 8.36 -14.54
CA GLU A 60 -20.67 7.67 -13.28
C GLU A 60 -20.36 8.54 -12.06
N THR A 61 -19.25 9.29 -12.11
CA THR A 61 -18.89 10.26 -11.06
C THR A 61 -20.00 11.30 -10.86
N ARG A 62 -20.52 11.87 -11.95
CA ARG A 62 -21.63 12.82 -11.91
C ARG A 62 -22.91 12.19 -11.36
N ASP A 63 -23.21 10.96 -11.78
CA ASP A 63 -24.42 10.23 -11.39
C ASP A 63 -24.47 9.98 -9.86
N ILE A 64 -23.31 9.79 -9.21
CA ILE A 64 -23.22 9.55 -7.75
C ILE A 64 -22.70 10.76 -6.96
N GLN A 65 -22.60 11.93 -7.59
CA GLN A 65 -22.03 13.14 -6.97
C GLN A 65 -22.64 13.49 -5.60
N PRO A 66 -23.96 13.36 -5.34
CA PRO A 66 -24.52 13.62 -4.01
C PRO A 66 -23.92 12.73 -2.90
N LEU A 67 -23.63 11.47 -3.22
CA LEU A 67 -23.01 10.54 -2.28
C LEU A 67 -21.54 10.91 -2.01
N LEU A 68 -20.80 11.24 -3.08
CA LEU A 68 -19.41 11.68 -2.97
C LEU A 68 -19.28 13.00 -2.20
N ALA A 69 -20.22 13.93 -2.38
CA ALA A 69 -20.25 15.20 -1.65
C ALA A 69 -20.33 14.97 -0.13
N THR A 70 -21.09 13.97 0.32
CA THR A 70 -21.20 13.61 1.74
C THR A 70 -19.87 13.08 2.28
N VAL A 71 -19.21 12.20 1.52
CA VAL A 71 -17.89 11.66 1.87
C VAL A 71 -16.82 12.74 1.93
N THR A 72 -16.87 13.70 1.01
CA THR A 72 -15.90 14.81 0.93
C THR A 72 -15.87 15.64 2.21
N GLN A 73 -16.97 15.70 2.97
CA GLN A 73 -17.03 16.45 4.23
C GLN A 73 -16.36 15.75 5.42
N ARG A 74 -15.85 14.52 5.25
CA ARG A 74 -15.18 13.80 6.34
C ARG A 74 -13.86 14.45 6.73
N GLU A 75 -13.70 14.75 8.01
CA GLU A 75 -12.50 15.40 8.56
C GLU A 75 -11.23 14.56 8.38
N ASP A 76 -11.33 13.24 8.57
CA ASP A 76 -10.20 12.31 8.42
C ASP A 76 -9.67 12.27 6.98
N LEU A 77 -10.58 12.28 6.00
CA LEU A 77 -10.27 12.37 4.58
C LEU A 77 -9.57 13.71 4.25
N GLN A 78 -10.16 14.83 4.69
CA GLN A 78 -9.61 16.17 4.46
C GLN A 78 -8.23 16.36 5.11
N ALA A 79 -8.02 15.79 6.30
CA ALA A 79 -6.74 15.84 6.99
C ALA A 79 -5.66 15.02 6.27
N GLU A 80 -5.99 13.82 5.79
CA GLU A 80 -5.05 12.93 5.11
C GLU A 80 -4.51 13.54 3.81
N TYR A 81 -5.39 14.12 2.98
CA TYR A 81 -5.00 14.65 1.67
C TYR A 81 -4.77 16.17 1.66
N ARG A 82 -4.54 16.77 2.83
CA ARG A 82 -4.27 18.20 2.95
C ARG A 82 -3.01 18.59 2.15
N GLY A 83 -3.16 19.57 1.28
CA GLY A 83 -2.06 20.09 0.45
C GLY A 83 -1.79 19.28 -0.82
N LEU A 84 -2.54 18.21 -1.06
CA LEU A 84 -2.51 17.47 -2.32
C LEU A 84 -3.61 17.97 -3.27
N ASN A 85 -3.40 17.75 -4.58
CA ASN A 85 -4.46 17.94 -5.57
C ASN A 85 -5.25 16.64 -5.69
N TRP A 86 -6.44 16.59 -5.09
CA TRP A 86 -7.26 15.39 -5.06
C TRP A 86 -8.75 15.69 -5.26
N MET A 87 -9.49 14.67 -5.67
CA MET A 87 -10.95 14.66 -5.77
C MET A 87 -11.50 13.26 -5.48
N LEU A 88 -12.81 13.14 -5.25
CA LEU A 88 -13.48 11.85 -5.30
C LEU A 88 -14.01 11.62 -6.72
N GLY A 89 -13.92 10.38 -7.19
CA GLY A 89 -14.45 9.99 -8.50
C GLY A 89 -14.71 8.49 -8.60
N VAL A 90 -15.42 8.09 -9.65
CA VAL A 90 -15.59 6.68 -10.02
C VAL A 90 -14.50 6.30 -11.01
N VAL A 91 -13.78 5.22 -10.72
CA VAL A 91 -12.69 4.72 -11.58
C VAL A 91 -13.03 3.35 -12.16
N ASP A 92 -12.54 3.09 -13.38
CA ASP A 92 -12.53 1.76 -13.99
C ASP A 92 -11.25 0.99 -13.58
N LEU A 93 -11.43 -0.04 -12.77
CA LEU A 93 -10.37 -0.90 -12.24
C LEU A 93 -9.58 -1.61 -13.34
N ARG A 94 -10.17 -1.83 -14.52
CA ARG A 94 -9.52 -2.51 -15.65
C ARG A 94 -8.47 -1.63 -16.34
N LEU A 95 -8.53 -0.33 -16.12
CA LEU A 95 -7.62 0.66 -16.68
C LEU A 95 -6.49 1.03 -15.71
N LEU A 96 -6.53 0.54 -14.48
CA LEU A 96 -5.55 0.87 -13.45
C LEU A 96 -4.27 0.04 -13.61
N LEU A 97 -3.15 0.76 -13.52
CA LEU A 97 -1.81 0.19 -13.45
C LEU A 97 -1.45 -0.19 -12.02
N ALA A 98 -0.60 -1.20 -11.90
CA ALA A 98 -0.05 -1.69 -10.65
C ALA A 98 1.44 -1.31 -10.55
N PHE A 99 1.84 -0.79 -9.40
CA PHE A 99 3.25 -0.71 -9.02
C PHE A 99 3.57 -1.66 -7.86
N GLN A 100 2.56 -2.18 -7.16
CA GLN A 100 2.74 -3.24 -6.18
C GLN A 100 2.99 -4.59 -6.88
N ARG A 101 4.05 -5.30 -6.49
CA ARG A 101 4.43 -6.61 -7.07
C ARG A 101 3.60 -7.79 -6.54
N ARG A 102 3.13 -7.70 -5.30
CA ARG A 102 2.60 -8.85 -4.54
C ARG A 102 1.30 -8.55 -3.83
N LEU A 103 0.37 -9.49 -3.85
CA LEU A 103 -0.78 -9.53 -2.94
C LEU A 103 -0.58 -10.65 -1.93
N ILE A 104 -0.82 -10.35 -0.65
CA ILE A 104 -0.69 -11.33 0.43
C ILE A 104 -2.07 -11.57 1.04
N PHE A 105 -2.56 -12.80 0.97
CA PHE A 105 -3.85 -13.21 1.50
C PHE A 105 -3.68 -14.04 2.77
N ASN A 106 -4.54 -13.78 3.75
CA ASN A 106 -4.60 -14.57 4.95
C ASN A 106 -5.75 -15.58 4.80
N PRO A 107 -5.46 -16.90 4.76
CA PRO A 107 -6.48 -17.91 4.47
C PRO A 107 -7.57 -17.98 5.56
N SER A 108 -7.29 -17.51 6.78
CA SER A 108 -8.28 -17.47 7.85
C SER A 108 -9.09 -16.16 7.90
N ARG A 109 -8.85 -15.22 6.98
CA ARG A 109 -9.68 -14.01 6.88
C ARG A 109 -10.98 -14.37 6.15
N GLN A 110 -12.12 -14.04 6.77
CA GLN A 110 -13.42 -14.27 6.15
C GLN A 110 -13.49 -13.55 4.80
N ALA A 111 -14.07 -14.23 3.81
CA ALA A 111 -14.34 -13.64 2.51
C ALA A 111 -15.19 -12.38 2.70
N LEU A 112 -14.74 -11.28 2.11
CA LEU A 112 -15.50 -10.04 2.11
C LEU A 112 -16.74 -10.23 1.23
N CYS A 113 -17.91 -9.84 1.74
CA CYS A 113 -19.10 -9.72 0.90
C CYS A 113 -18.88 -8.54 -0.05
N MET A 114 -18.78 -8.81 -1.35
CA MET A 114 -18.61 -7.76 -2.35
C MET A 114 -19.98 -7.16 -2.71
N PRO A 115 -20.15 -5.82 -2.63
CA PRO A 115 -21.34 -5.18 -3.14
C PRO A 115 -21.46 -5.37 -4.65
N ALA A 116 -22.69 -5.34 -5.17
CA ALA A 116 -22.92 -5.41 -6.61
C ALA A 116 -22.46 -4.12 -7.32
N GLN A 117 -22.21 -4.18 -8.63
CA GLN A 117 -21.73 -3.03 -9.41
C GLN A 117 -22.66 -1.80 -9.36
N ASN A 118 -23.96 -2.02 -9.15
CA ASN A 118 -24.96 -0.95 -9.04
C ASN A 118 -25.25 -0.51 -7.59
N ASP A 119 -24.63 -1.14 -6.59
CA ASP A 119 -24.76 -0.77 -5.18
C ASP A 119 -23.70 0.27 -4.80
N TRP A 120 -23.94 1.52 -5.20
CA TRP A 120 -23.01 2.63 -4.93
C TRP A 120 -22.82 2.92 -3.44
N HIS A 121 -23.84 2.69 -2.61
CA HIS A 121 -23.69 2.85 -1.17
C HIS A 121 -22.76 1.80 -0.56
N GLY A 122 -22.94 0.53 -0.94
CA GLY A 122 -22.04 -0.55 -0.55
C GLY A 122 -20.62 -0.33 -1.05
N LEU A 123 -20.46 0.12 -2.30
CA LEU A 123 -19.15 0.43 -2.88
C LEU A 123 -18.45 1.58 -2.14
N ILE A 124 -19.15 2.69 -1.85
CA ILE A 124 -18.59 3.80 -1.06
C ILE A 124 -18.19 3.33 0.35
N SER A 125 -19.04 2.54 1.00
CA SER A 125 -18.74 1.98 2.32
C SER A 125 -17.46 1.13 2.29
N LEU A 126 -17.29 0.31 1.24
CA LEU A 126 -16.11 -0.53 1.05
C LEU A 126 -14.84 0.26 0.69
N THR A 127 -14.94 1.29 -0.16
CA THR A 127 -13.78 2.00 -0.68
C THR A 127 -13.32 3.15 0.20
N VAL A 128 -14.22 3.82 0.90
CA VAL A 128 -13.84 4.89 1.82
C VAL A 128 -13.59 4.32 3.22
N GLY A 129 -14.31 3.26 3.60
CA GLY A 129 -14.16 2.58 4.88
C GLY A 129 -14.49 3.45 6.09
N SER A 130 -14.58 2.82 7.27
CA SER A 130 -14.53 3.54 8.54
C SER A 130 -13.08 3.92 8.87
N GLN A 131 -12.90 4.89 9.77
CA GLN A 131 -11.58 5.20 10.32
C GLN A 131 -10.94 3.91 10.87
N ARG A 132 -9.68 3.65 10.48
CA ARG A 132 -8.95 2.46 10.96
C ARG A 132 -8.56 2.64 12.41
N SER A 133 -8.73 1.59 13.21
CA SER A 133 -8.24 1.57 14.58
C SER A 133 -6.70 1.58 14.60
N THR A 134 -6.13 2.42 15.46
CA THR A 134 -4.70 2.43 15.81
C THR A 134 -4.42 1.56 17.03
N GLU A 135 -5.29 0.59 17.34
CA GLU A 135 -5.10 -0.37 18.43
C GLU A 135 -3.73 -1.06 18.35
N HIS A 136 -3.03 -1.01 19.48
CA HIS A 136 -1.73 -1.61 19.68
C HIS A 136 -1.62 -2.06 21.14
N VAL A 137 -0.84 -3.11 21.35
CA VAL A 137 -0.46 -3.51 22.71
C VAL A 137 0.89 -2.88 23.01
N LEU A 138 0.91 -2.05 24.04
CA LEU A 138 2.13 -1.51 24.63
C LEU A 138 2.76 -2.59 25.50
N VAL A 139 3.99 -2.99 25.17
CA VAL A 139 4.76 -3.93 25.99
C VAL A 139 5.92 -3.15 26.60
N HIS A 140 5.89 -3.04 27.92
CA HIS A 140 7.02 -2.54 28.70
C HIS A 140 7.97 -3.71 28.95
N ASN A 141 9.21 -3.54 28.52
CA ASN A 141 10.29 -4.43 28.93
C ASN A 141 10.91 -3.81 30.17
N ASP A 142 10.56 -4.32 31.35
CA ASP A 142 11.24 -3.93 32.58
C ASP A 142 12.71 -4.34 32.46
N SER A 143 13.56 -3.36 32.19
CA SER A 143 15.01 -3.52 32.21
C SER A 143 15.55 -2.78 33.43
N ASP A 144 16.46 -3.43 34.15
CA ASP A 144 16.98 -3.06 35.47
C ASP A 144 17.88 -1.79 35.49
N THR A 145 17.73 -0.88 34.52
CA THR A 145 18.56 0.33 34.34
C THR A 145 17.72 1.46 33.74
N ASP A 146 18.18 2.72 33.83
CA ASP A 146 17.57 3.98 33.34
C ASP A 146 17.26 4.04 31.82
N ARG A 147 16.67 2.99 31.25
CA ARG A 147 16.40 2.79 29.84
C ARG A 147 14.92 2.49 29.64
N LEU A 148 14.26 3.37 28.90
CA LEU A 148 12.89 3.14 28.46
C LEU A 148 12.92 2.31 27.16
N ASP A 149 12.48 1.05 27.24
CA ASP A 149 12.30 0.16 26.09
C ASP A 149 10.81 -0.17 25.93
N ILE A 150 10.20 0.43 24.90
CA ILE A 150 8.79 0.26 24.58
C ILE A 150 8.67 -0.47 23.25
N SER A 151 7.86 -1.54 23.25
CA SER A 151 7.49 -2.26 22.03
C SER A 151 6.00 -2.12 21.75
N LEU A 152 5.69 -1.73 20.51
CA LEU A 152 4.32 -1.62 20.01
C LEU A 152 4.00 -2.82 19.12
N HIS A 153 3.07 -3.65 19.57
CA HIS A 153 2.64 -4.82 18.81
C HIS A 153 1.30 -4.53 18.15
N SER A 154 1.24 -4.63 16.83
CA SER A 154 0.00 -4.49 16.07
C SER A 154 -0.14 -5.58 15.02
N ASN A 155 -1.39 -5.95 14.75
CA ASN A 155 -1.76 -6.80 13.62
C ASN A 155 -2.03 -5.95 12.36
N ASN A 156 -2.01 -4.62 12.49
CA ASN A 156 -2.12 -3.69 11.37
C ASN A 156 -0.72 -3.51 10.73
N PRO A 157 -0.48 -4.03 9.52
CA PRO A 157 0.81 -3.87 8.84
C PRO A 157 1.09 -2.41 8.45
N ASP A 158 0.05 -1.59 8.37
CA ASP A 158 0.14 -0.18 7.97
C ASP A 158 0.41 0.73 9.18
N LEU A 159 0.51 0.17 10.40
CA LEU A 159 0.84 0.97 11.58
C LEU A 159 2.24 1.59 11.42
N GLN A 160 2.33 2.90 11.44
CA GLN A 160 3.56 3.67 11.31
C GLN A 160 3.70 4.62 12.49
N LEU A 161 4.95 4.93 12.85
CA LEU A 161 5.27 6.01 13.77
C LEU A 161 5.63 7.23 12.92
N ARG A 162 4.84 8.30 13.00
CA ARG A 162 5.07 9.56 12.27
C ARG A 162 5.61 10.61 13.21
N PHE A 163 6.71 11.26 12.80
CA PHE A 163 7.23 12.42 13.50
C PHE A 163 6.44 13.66 13.10
N THR A 164 5.84 14.32 14.08
CA THR A 164 5.10 15.57 13.91
C THR A 164 5.85 16.69 14.62
N PRO A 165 6.72 17.44 13.91
CA PRO A 165 7.60 18.44 14.54
C PRO A 165 6.87 19.67 15.12
N LYS A 166 5.53 19.72 15.05
CA LYS A 166 4.71 20.91 15.36
C LYS A 166 3.80 20.77 16.59
N THR A 167 4.12 19.91 17.55
CA THR A 167 3.43 19.97 18.85
C THR A 167 4.03 21.10 19.68
N SER A 168 3.45 22.30 19.57
CA SER A 168 3.77 23.50 20.36
C SER A 168 3.36 23.41 21.84
N GLY A 169 3.18 22.20 22.37
CA GLY A 169 2.85 21.94 23.77
C GLY A 169 4.06 21.36 24.49
N PHE A 170 4.48 22.00 25.58
CA PHE A 170 5.49 21.46 26.48
C PHE A 170 5.08 20.04 26.95
N GLY A 171 5.92 19.04 26.69
CA GLY A 171 5.81 17.70 27.28
C GLY A 171 5.21 16.59 26.40
N ALA A 172 4.76 16.87 25.17
CA ALA A 172 4.34 15.81 24.25
C ALA A 172 5.52 15.33 23.39
N LEU A 173 5.76 14.02 23.34
CA LEU A 173 6.70 13.44 22.36
C LEU A 173 6.22 13.80 20.94
N PRO A 174 7.13 14.15 20.00
CA PRO A 174 6.77 14.55 18.64
C PRO A 174 6.40 13.33 17.78
N LEU A 175 5.77 12.32 18.37
CA LEU A 175 5.46 11.03 17.78
C LEU A 175 3.96 10.81 17.77
N SER A 176 3.42 10.42 16.61
CA SER A 176 2.04 9.98 16.47
C SER A 176 1.99 8.60 15.83
N LEU A 177 1.01 7.80 16.23
CA LEU A 177 0.74 6.52 15.59
C LEU A 177 -0.25 6.71 14.46
N TYR A 178 0.08 6.12 13.32
CA TYR A 178 -0.69 6.24 12.09
C TYR A 178 -1.08 4.86 11.59
N GLY A 179 -2.36 4.57 11.43
CA GLY A 179 -2.88 3.24 11.11
C GLY A 179 -3.04 2.92 9.62
N GLY A 180 -2.53 3.77 8.71
CA GLY A 180 -2.82 3.68 7.29
C GLY A 180 -4.16 4.32 6.91
N THR A 181 -4.35 4.61 5.62
CA THR A 181 -5.62 5.13 5.12
C THR A 181 -6.63 3.99 4.92
N PRO A 182 -7.92 4.17 5.25
CA PRO A 182 -8.97 3.25 4.83
C PRO A 182 -9.37 3.48 3.36
N PHE A 183 -8.88 4.53 2.73
CA PHE A 183 -9.35 5.02 1.45
C PHE A 183 -8.83 4.16 0.29
N PHE A 184 -9.64 4.00 -0.74
CA PHE A 184 -9.25 3.39 -1.99
C PHE A 184 -8.67 4.49 -2.87
N GLU A 185 -7.39 4.39 -3.19
CA GLU A 185 -6.63 5.51 -3.74
C GLU A 185 -6.14 5.20 -5.13
N VAL A 186 -6.42 6.12 -6.05
CA VAL A 186 -5.90 6.11 -7.40
C VAL A 186 -5.13 7.39 -7.62
N ALA A 187 -3.97 7.29 -8.28
CA ALA A 187 -3.24 8.46 -8.72
C ALA A 187 -3.12 8.53 -10.23
N GLU A 188 -3.20 9.75 -10.75
CA GLU A 188 -2.83 10.07 -12.11
C GLU A 188 -1.44 10.73 -12.09
N LEU A 189 -0.52 10.17 -12.90
CA LEU A 189 0.83 10.69 -13.10
C LEU A 189 1.17 10.59 -14.58
N ARG A 190 1.42 11.74 -15.22
CA ARG A 190 1.82 11.84 -16.64
C ARG A 190 0.83 11.12 -17.58
N GLY A 191 -0.48 11.26 -17.33
CA GLY A 191 -1.54 10.64 -18.12
C GLY A 191 -1.71 9.13 -17.90
N ARG A 192 -1.08 8.56 -16.87
CA ARG A 192 -1.21 7.16 -16.47
C ARG A 192 -1.88 7.05 -15.11
N TRP A 193 -2.73 6.04 -14.94
CA TRP A 193 -3.58 5.86 -13.76
C TRP A 193 -3.12 4.65 -12.96
N PHE A 194 -2.73 4.86 -11.71
CA PHE A 194 -2.13 3.86 -10.83
C PHE A 194 -3.00 3.61 -9.60
N LEU A 195 -3.15 2.36 -9.20
CA LEU A 195 -3.73 2.03 -7.89
C LEU A 195 -2.67 2.25 -6.81
N ARG A 196 -2.89 3.20 -5.89
CA ARG A 196 -1.99 3.49 -4.77
C ARG A 196 -2.29 2.63 -3.55
N ASP A 197 -3.56 2.57 -3.17
CA ASP A 197 -4.05 1.74 -2.08
C ASP A 197 -5.39 1.12 -2.48
N GLY A 198 -5.63 -0.10 -2.02
CA GLY A 198 -6.84 -0.86 -2.29
C GLY A 198 -6.62 -2.11 -3.13
N TYR A 199 -5.39 -2.55 -3.36
CA TYR A 199 -5.09 -3.72 -4.21
C TYR A 199 -5.90 -4.98 -3.85
N HIS A 200 -5.99 -5.34 -2.57
CA HIS A 200 -6.82 -6.48 -2.16
C HIS A 200 -8.31 -6.26 -2.44
N ARG A 201 -8.81 -5.04 -2.21
CA ARG A 201 -10.21 -4.68 -2.52
C ARG A 201 -10.46 -4.73 -4.02
N ALA A 202 -9.56 -4.17 -4.83
CA ALA A 202 -9.65 -4.18 -6.29
C ALA A 202 -9.66 -5.61 -6.83
N TYR A 203 -8.78 -6.46 -6.30
CA TYR A 203 -8.73 -7.87 -6.63
C TYR A 203 -10.06 -8.58 -6.34
N HIS A 204 -10.63 -8.39 -5.14
CA HIS A 204 -11.91 -9.01 -4.78
C HIS A 204 -13.09 -8.45 -5.59
N LEU A 205 -13.11 -7.14 -5.86
CA LEU A 205 -14.12 -6.48 -6.69
C LEU A 205 -14.10 -7.05 -8.12
N LEU A 206 -12.92 -7.07 -8.75
CA LEU A 206 -12.77 -7.60 -10.11
C LEU A 206 -13.15 -9.08 -10.19
N ARG A 207 -12.78 -9.89 -9.20
CA ARG A 207 -13.22 -11.30 -9.12
C ARG A 207 -14.73 -11.47 -8.97
N ALA A 208 -15.40 -10.49 -8.38
CA ALA A 208 -16.86 -10.44 -8.26
C ALA A 208 -17.55 -9.82 -9.50
N GLY A 209 -16.80 -9.48 -10.55
CA GLY A 209 -17.32 -8.84 -11.75
C GLY A 209 -17.65 -7.35 -11.56
N VAL A 210 -17.13 -6.73 -10.52
CA VAL A 210 -17.24 -5.29 -10.27
C VAL A 210 -15.99 -4.61 -10.79
N ASP A 211 -16.14 -3.79 -11.82
CA ASP A 211 -15.05 -3.09 -12.49
C ASP A 211 -15.05 -1.58 -12.25
N ARG A 212 -16.14 -1.00 -11.73
CA ARG A 212 -16.23 0.43 -11.44
C ARG A 212 -16.42 0.67 -9.95
N THR A 213 -15.63 1.56 -9.38
CA THR A 213 -15.68 1.81 -7.94
C THR A 213 -15.33 3.26 -7.58
N PRO A 214 -15.88 3.83 -6.50
CA PRO A 214 -15.46 5.13 -6.00
C PRO A 214 -14.03 5.08 -5.44
N ALA A 215 -13.24 6.11 -5.71
CA ALA A 215 -11.87 6.24 -5.23
C ALA A 215 -11.56 7.70 -4.88
N VAL A 216 -10.56 7.90 -4.04
CA VAL A 216 -9.82 9.15 -3.94
C VAL A 216 -8.86 9.20 -5.12
N VAL A 217 -9.06 10.15 -6.01
CA VAL A 217 -8.21 10.41 -7.17
C VAL A 217 -7.24 11.53 -6.84
N ILE A 218 -5.95 11.26 -6.99
CA ILE A 218 -4.86 12.17 -6.64
C ILE A 218 -4.08 12.49 -7.90
N HIS A 219 -3.85 13.76 -8.19
CA HIS A 219 -3.01 14.18 -9.31
C HIS A 219 -1.59 14.42 -8.77
N THR A 220 -0.70 13.47 -9.05
CA THR A 220 0.69 13.52 -8.58
C THR A 220 1.62 14.05 -9.66
N ARG A 221 2.73 14.62 -9.22
CA ARG A 221 3.74 15.25 -10.09
C ARG A 221 5.03 14.43 -10.19
N SER A 222 5.24 13.50 -9.26
CA SER A 222 6.45 12.69 -9.18
C SER A 222 6.18 11.27 -8.69
N ILE A 223 7.19 10.40 -8.81
CA ILE A 223 7.16 9.01 -8.32
C ILE A 223 7.07 8.97 -6.79
N GLU A 224 7.70 9.93 -6.11
CA GLU A 224 7.67 10.07 -4.66
C GLU A 224 6.25 10.37 -4.17
N GLU A 225 5.56 11.31 -4.83
CA GLU A 225 4.15 11.61 -4.54
C GLU A 225 3.24 10.41 -4.87
N LEU A 226 3.54 9.68 -5.94
CA LEU A 226 2.85 8.42 -6.27
C LEU A 226 3.03 7.36 -5.16
N GLY A 227 4.14 7.41 -4.42
CA GLY A 227 4.46 6.45 -3.35
C GLY A 227 5.08 5.14 -3.87
N ALA A 228 5.53 5.11 -5.13
CA ALA A 228 6.11 3.93 -5.77
C ALA A 228 7.64 3.85 -5.56
N THR A 229 8.13 4.18 -4.36
CA THR A 229 9.59 4.33 -4.07
C THR A 229 10.20 3.15 -3.32
N ALA A 230 9.39 2.22 -2.83
CA ALA A 230 9.90 1.07 -2.07
C ALA A 230 10.57 0.04 -2.99
N PRO A 231 11.64 -0.66 -2.55
CA PRO A 231 12.39 -1.60 -3.38
C PRO A 231 11.59 -2.83 -3.83
N TRP A 232 10.49 -3.15 -3.14
CA TRP A 232 9.58 -4.26 -3.48
C TRP A 232 8.43 -3.83 -4.42
N PHE A 233 8.47 -2.62 -4.95
CA PHE A 233 7.59 -2.16 -6.02
C PHE A 233 8.24 -2.34 -7.39
N PHE A 234 7.43 -2.22 -8.46
CA PHE A 234 7.96 -2.11 -9.81
C PHE A 234 8.66 -0.76 -9.97
N GLY A 235 9.83 -0.77 -10.62
CA GLY A 235 10.60 0.44 -10.90
C GLY A 235 9.95 1.31 -11.99
N GLU A 236 10.43 2.56 -12.12
CA GLU A 236 9.89 3.53 -13.08
C GLU A 236 9.87 2.97 -14.51
N GLU A 237 10.96 2.31 -14.94
CA GLU A 237 11.06 1.70 -16.28
C GLU A 237 9.93 0.69 -16.55
N GLN A 238 9.53 -0.10 -15.55
CA GLN A 238 8.50 -1.12 -15.68
C GLN A 238 7.11 -0.49 -15.77
N ILE A 239 6.81 0.45 -14.87
CA ILE A 239 5.48 1.08 -14.78
C ILE A 239 5.23 2.10 -15.91
N PHE A 240 6.28 2.63 -16.54
CA PHE A 240 6.21 3.47 -17.74
C PHE A 240 6.50 2.74 -19.06
N SER A 241 6.74 1.42 -19.02
CA SER A 241 6.94 0.62 -20.24
C SER A 241 5.71 0.63 -21.16
N ASP A 242 5.88 0.06 -22.37
CA ASP A 242 4.80 -0.19 -23.32
C ASP A 242 3.77 -1.20 -22.80
N ARG A 243 4.13 -2.04 -21.82
CA ARG A 243 3.24 -3.06 -21.25
C ARG A 243 3.42 -3.07 -19.73
N PRO A 244 2.96 -2.01 -19.05
CA PRO A 244 3.12 -1.91 -17.61
C PRO A 244 2.23 -2.94 -16.89
N PRO A 245 2.57 -3.33 -15.65
CA PRO A 245 1.71 -4.16 -14.83
C PRO A 245 0.35 -3.49 -14.61
N ARG A 246 -0.73 -4.26 -14.72
CA ARG A 246 -2.11 -3.82 -14.49
C ARG A 246 -2.68 -4.48 -13.25
N VAL A 247 -3.66 -3.83 -12.64
CA VAL A 247 -4.37 -4.42 -11.49
C VAL A 247 -5.07 -5.73 -11.89
N THR A 248 -5.55 -5.83 -13.14
CA THR A 248 -6.18 -7.04 -13.68
C THR A 248 -5.22 -8.22 -13.84
N ASP A 249 -3.91 -7.97 -13.95
CA ASP A 249 -2.93 -9.04 -14.16
C ASP A 249 -2.82 -9.96 -12.93
N PHE A 250 -3.25 -9.49 -11.74
CA PHE A 250 -3.40 -10.33 -10.54
C PHE A 250 -4.53 -11.36 -10.62
N LEU A 251 -5.30 -11.39 -11.71
CA LEU A 251 -6.33 -12.39 -11.99
C LEU A 251 -5.86 -13.48 -12.96
N ASP A 252 -4.75 -13.26 -13.66
CA ASP A 252 -4.22 -14.19 -14.67
C ASP A 252 -3.16 -15.10 -14.05
N ASP A 253 -3.50 -16.37 -13.83
CA ASP A 253 -2.60 -17.36 -13.22
C ASP A 253 -1.33 -17.60 -14.07
N ASP A 254 -1.32 -17.28 -15.36
CA ASP A 254 -0.13 -17.40 -16.21
C ASP A 254 0.88 -16.26 -15.99
N LEU A 255 0.46 -15.15 -15.38
CA LEU A 255 1.32 -13.99 -15.07
C LEU A 255 1.81 -13.97 -13.62
N ILE A 256 1.33 -14.91 -12.78
CA ILE A 256 1.51 -14.87 -11.33
C ILE A 256 2.26 -16.11 -10.85
N LEU A 257 3.17 -15.91 -9.90
CA LEU A 257 3.70 -16.96 -9.05
C LEU A 257 2.88 -17.04 -7.76
N HIS A 258 2.29 -18.21 -7.52
CA HIS A 258 1.55 -18.51 -6.29
C HIS A 258 2.44 -19.26 -5.31
N TYR A 259 2.49 -18.80 -4.06
CA TYR A 259 3.24 -19.47 -3.03
C TYR A 259 2.79 -19.12 -1.60
N GLU A 260 3.11 -19.97 -0.63
CA GLU A 260 2.90 -19.69 0.78
C GLU A 260 4.16 -19.16 1.45
N ARG A 261 3.98 -18.29 2.46
CA ARG A 261 5.06 -17.89 3.36
C ARG A 261 4.56 -17.74 4.79
N THR A 262 5.49 -17.64 5.73
CA THR A 262 5.16 -17.35 7.13
C THR A 262 4.57 -15.94 7.25
N ALA A 263 3.46 -15.81 7.98
CA ALA A 263 2.84 -14.54 8.30
C ALA A 263 3.82 -13.65 9.08
N LEU A 264 4.01 -12.41 8.62
CA LEU A 264 4.86 -11.45 9.32
C LEU A 264 4.02 -10.56 10.24
N ARG A 265 4.60 -10.22 11.38
CA ARG A 265 4.05 -9.22 12.30
C ARG A 265 4.95 -7.99 12.26
N LYS A 266 4.34 -6.81 12.18
CA LYS A 266 5.08 -5.56 12.32
C LYS A 266 5.42 -5.32 13.79
N LEU A 267 6.70 -5.12 14.06
CA LEU A 267 7.21 -4.74 15.37
C LEU A 267 7.86 -3.36 15.24
N ILE A 268 7.37 -2.39 16.01
CA ILE A 268 8.02 -1.09 16.17
C ILE A 268 8.60 -1.05 17.57
N ARG A 269 9.93 -0.91 17.67
CA ARG A 269 10.65 -0.81 18.93
C ARG A 269 11.22 0.61 19.06
N ILE A 270 10.93 1.25 20.18
CA ILE A 270 11.45 2.57 20.53
C ILE A 270 12.34 2.37 21.74
N ARG A 271 13.63 2.68 21.58
CA ARG A 271 14.63 2.63 22.66
C ARG A 271 15.14 4.04 22.90
N VAL A 272 14.97 4.52 24.13
CA VAL A 272 15.53 5.78 24.58
C VAL A 272 16.75 5.48 25.44
N GLU A 273 17.88 6.10 25.11
CA GLU A 273 19.12 5.94 25.84
C GLU A 273 19.63 7.30 26.29
N GLU A 274 19.96 7.42 27.58
CA GLU A 274 20.73 8.53 28.12
C GLU A 274 22.21 8.17 28.09
N SER A 275 23.04 9.09 27.59
CA SER A 275 24.49 8.93 27.61
C SER A 275 25.14 10.29 27.86
N LEU A 276 26.20 10.29 28.68
CA LEU A 276 27.07 11.43 28.87
C LEU A 276 28.30 11.25 27.99
N GLN A 277 28.59 12.25 27.17
CA GLN A 277 29.81 12.29 26.37
C GLN A 277 30.70 13.44 26.87
N PRO A 278 32.03 13.24 26.95
CA PRO A 278 32.95 14.35 27.16
C PRO A 278 32.73 15.40 26.07
N PHE A 279 32.73 16.66 26.47
CA PHE A 279 32.49 17.81 25.59
C PHE A 279 33.69 18.74 25.65
N ASP A 280 34.25 19.10 24.50
CA ASP A 280 35.34 20.08 24.39
C ASP A 280 34.74 21.43 23.94
N GLU A 281 34.65 22.37 24.88
CA GLU A 281 34.11 23.71 24.67
C GLU A 281 34.89 24.51 23.60
N VAL A 282 36.19 24.24 23.43
CA VAL A 282 37.04 24.99 22.49
C VAL A 282 36.69 24.62 21.05
N GLN A 283 36.49 23.32 20.79
CA GLN A 283 36.16 22.81 19.46
C GLN A 283 34.78 23.29 18.97
N GLU A 284 33.77 23.40 19.85
CA GLU A 284 32.44 23.89 19.46
C GLU A 284 32.46 25.39 19.09
N GLN A 285 33.32 26.18 19.75
CA GLN A 285 33.47 27.61 19.42
C GLN A 285 34.12 27.82 18.05
N GLU A 286 35.06 26.94 17.66
CA GLU A 286 35.68 26.96 16.33
C GLU A 286 34.71 26.53 15.22
N GLU A 287 33.81 25.57 15.48
CA GLU A 287 32.79 25.12 14.51
C GLU A 287 31.64 26.12 14.29
N ARG A 288 31.46 27.09 15.19
CA ARG A 288 30.43 28.12 15.11
C ARG A 288 30.89 29.41 14.39
N LEU A 289 32.16 29.53 14.03
CA LEU A 289 32.75 30.67 13.31
C LEU A 289 32.91 30.37 11.81
#